data_AF-A0A3S3M1S1-F1
#
_entry.id   AF-A0A3S3M1S1-F1
#
_cell.length_a   1.000
_cell.length_b   1.000
_cell.length_c   1.000
_cell.angle_alpha   90.00
_cell.angle_beta   90.00
_cell.angle_gamma   90.00
#
_symmetry.space_group_name_H-M   'P 1'
#
loop_
_entity.id
_entity.type
_entity.pdbx_description
1 polymer ?
#
loop_
_entity_poly.entity_id
_entity_poly.type
_entity_poly.pdbx_seq_one_letter_code
_entity_poly.pdbx_strand_id
1 'polypeptide(L)'
;TYDIVGIAGTYARALPQLLSLECWGGATFDVAMRFLTEDPWERLSKVREAAPNLLLQMLLRGANGVGYTNYPDNVVQHFVKQAASGGVDLFRVFDCLNWVENMRVAMDAVGAEGKLVEAA
;
A
#
# COMPACT_ATOMS: atom_id res chain seq x y z
N THR A 1 -9.85 5.02 -11.16
CA THR A 1 -10.28 5.36 -9.79
C THR A 1 -11.78 5.38 -9.63
N TYR A 2 -12.51 5.98 -10.57
CA TYR A 2 -13.98 6.14 -10.53
C TYR A 2 -14.73 4.86 -10.14
N ASP A 3 -14.54 3.75 -10.87
CA ASP A 3 -15.29 2.50 -10.63
C ASP A 3 -14.95 1.85 -9.29
N ILE A 4 -13.66 1.85 -8.91
CA ILE A 4 -13.17 1.26 -7.66
C ILE A 4 -13.82 1.97 -6.45
N VAL A 5 -13.82 3.30 -6.48
CA VAL A 5 -14.42 4.11 -5.40
C VAL A 5 -15.94 3.90 -5.35
N GLY A 6 -16.60 3.80 -6.51
CA GLY A 6 -18.04 3.59 -6.61
C GLY A 6 -18.53 2.33 -5.89
N ILE A 7 -17.74 1.26 -5.89
CA ILE A 7 -18.11 -0.01 -5.24
C ILE A 7 -17.51 -0.20 -3.84
N ALA A 8 -16.48 0.58 -3.45
CA ALA A 8 -15.76 0.42 -2.18
C ALA A 8 -16.70 0.42 -0.95
N GLY A 9 -17.69 1.31 -0.92
CA GLY A 9 -18.67 1.36 0.18
C GLY A 9 -19.58 0.13 0.26
N THR A 10 -19.76 -0.61 -0.84
CA THR A 10 -20.49 -1.88 -0.83
C THR A 10 -19.66 -2.98 -0.18
N TYR A 11 -18.35 -3.06 -0.43
CA TYR A 11 -17.46 -3.99 0.28
C TYR A 11 -17.52 -3.75 1.79
N ALA A 12 -17.44 -2.48 2.20
CA ALA A 12 -17.53 -2.07 3.60
C ALA A 12 -18.79 -2.58 4.31
N ARG A 13 -19.95 -2.53 3.64
CA ARG A 13 -21.25 -2.94 4.21
C ARG A 13 -21.56 -4.42 4.05
N ALA A 14 -21.28 -4.99 2.90
CA ALA A 14 -21.68 -6.36 2.54
C ALA A 14 -20.68 -7.40 3.00
N LEU A 15 -19.40 -7.04 3.13
CA LEU A 15 -18.31 -7.96 3.47
C LEU A 15 -17.48 -7.45 4.67
N PRO A 16 -18.10 -7.16 5.83
CA PRO A 16 -17.42 -6.56 6.98
C PRO A 16 -16.41 -7.51 7.67
N GLN A 17 -16.41 -8.79 7.32
CA GLN A 17 -15.51 -9.81 7.89
C GLN A 17 -14.21 -9.99 7.11
N LEU A 18 -14.00 -9.23 6.03
CA LEU A 18 -12.71 -9.21 5.35
C LEU A 18 -11.64 -8.64 6.29
N LEU A 19 -10.48 -9.28 6.34
CA LEU A 19 -9.33 -8.76 7.08
C LEU A 19 -8.89 -7.42 6.50
N SER A 20 -8.69 -7.37 5.18
CA SER A 20 -8.16 -6.21 4.47
C SER A 20 -8.68 -6.16 3.03
N LEU A 21 -8.58 -4.98 2.43
CA LEU A 21 -8.73 -4.75 0.99
C LEU A 21 -7.36 -4.46 0.39
N GLU A 22 -6.83 -5.37 -0.43
CA GLU A 22 -5.64 -5.09 -1.22
C GLU A 22 -6.01 -4.14 -2.36
N CYS A 23 -5.74 -2.85 -2.17
CA CYS A 23 -6.18 -1.81 -3.09
C CYS A 23 -5.05 -0.90 -3.58
N TRP A 24 -3.79 -1.19 -3.19
CA TRP A 24 -2.66 -0.32 -3.45
C TRP A 24 -1.33 -1.08 -3.57
N GLY A 25 -0.30 -0.39 -4.08
CA GLY A 25 1.03 -0.98 -4.29
C GLY A 25 1.18 -1.76 -5.60
N GLY A 26 2.28 -2.49 -5.73
CA GLY A 26 2.66 -3.16 -6.97
C GLY A 26 2.66 -2.21 -8.18
N ALA A 27 2.11 -2.66 -9.31
CA ALA A 27 2.05 -1.85 -10.54
C ALA A 27 1.00 -0.73 -10.50
N THR A 28 0.07 -0.75 -9.55
CA THR A 28 -1.08 0.19 -9.55
C THR A 28 -0.64 1.65 -9.39
N PHE A 29 0.49 1.88 -8.72
CA PHE A 29 1.05 3.22 -8.50
C PHE A 29 1.54 3.86 -9.80
N ASP A 30 2.42 3.18 -10.55
CA ASP A 30 2.92 3.68 -11.85
C ASP A 30 1.82 3.71 -12.91
N VAL A 31 0.99 2.66 -13.00
CA VAL A 31 -0.07 2.58 -14.02
C VAL A 31 -1.11 3.70 -13.86
N ALA A 32 -1.45 4.08 -12.62
CA ALA A 32 -2.36 5.19 -12.37
C ALA A 32 -1.83 6.49 -13.00
N MET A 33 -0.57 6.83 -12.74
CA MET A 33 0.01 8.07 -13.25
C MET A 33 0.34 7.99 -14.74
N ARG A 34 0.90 6.87 -15.20
CA ARG A 34 1.43 6.71 -16.55
C ARG A 34 0.36 6.51 -17.62
N PHE A 35 -0.65 5.70 -17.33
CA PHE A 35 -1.64 5.28 -18.33
C PHE A 35 -3.04 5.80 -18.06
N LEU A 36 -3.43 5.89 -16.78
CA LEU A 36 -4.77 6.36 -16.42
C LEU A 36 -4.83 7.88 -16.26
N THR A 37 -3.67 8.55 -16.14
CA THR A 37 -3.57 10.00 -15.87
C THR A 37 -4.33 10.36 -14.58
N GLU A 38 -4.25 9.47 -13.58
CA GLU A 38 -4.91 9.60 -12.29
C GLU A 38 -3.86 9.64 -11.17
N ASP A 39 -4.19 10.31 -10.07
CA ASP A 39 -3.36 10.29 -8.86
C ASP A 39 -3.66 9.03 -8.02
N PRO A 40 -2.68 8.13 -7.79
CA PRO A 40 -2.85 6.97 -6.91
C PRO A 40 -3.13 7.35 -5.45
N TRP A 41 -2.64 8.51 -4.97
CA TRP A 41 -2.87 8.99 -3.61
C TRP A 41 -4.33 9.41 -3.41
N GLU A 42 -4.90 10.11 -4.40
CA GLU A 42 -6.31 10.47 -4.39
C GLU A 42 -7.20 9.22 -4.40
N ARG A 43 -6.81 8.18 -5.14
CA ARG A 43 -7.50 6.87 -5.11
C ARG A 43 -7.50 6.29 -3.70
N LEU A 44 -6.35 6.28 -3.02
CA LEU A 44 -6.21 5.73 -1.68
C LEU A 44 -7.12 6.47 -0.69
N SER A 45 -7.08 7.81 -0.70
CA SER A 45 -7.91 8.66 0.17
C SER A 45 -9.41 8.40 -0.05
N LYS A 46 -9.87 8.34 -1.29
CA LYS A 46 -11.27 8.06 -1.61
C LYS A 46 -11.72 6.67 -1.19
N VAL A 47 -10.87 5.65 -1.35
CA VAL A 47 -11.16 4.29 -0.88
C VAL A 47 -11.20 4.22 0.65
N ARG A 48 -10.29 4.93 1.34
CA ARG A 48 -10.27 5.03 2.80
C ARG A 48 -11.56 5.62 3.36
N GLU A 49 -12.07 6.68 2.73
CA GLU A 49 -13.34 7.33 3.10
C GLU A 49 -14.54 6.41 2.85
N ALA A 50 -14.55 5.70 1.72
CA ALA A 50 -15.66 4.83 1.35
C ALA A 50 -15.72 3.52 2.18
N ALA A 51 -14.58 3.01 2.62
CA ALA A 51 -14.47 1.78 3.41
C ALA A 51 -13.72 1.99 4.74
N PRO A 52 -14.26 2.76 5.70
CA PRO A 52 -13.56 3.13 6.93
C PRO A 52 -13.40 1.99 7.94
N ASN A 53 -14.16 0.90 7.80
CA ASN A 53 -14.17 -0.25 8.72
C ASN A 53 -13.23 -1.38 8.32
N LEU A 54 -12.66 -1.35 7.11
CA LEU A 54 -11.76 -2.38 6.59
C LEU A 54 -10.32 -1.88 6.61
N LEU A 55 -9.36 -2.78 6.84
CA LEU A 55 -7.95 -2.44 6.72
C LEU A 55 -7.60 -2.25 5.23
N LEU A 56 -6.81 -1.23 4.91
CA LEU A 56 -6.28 -1.10 3.55
C LEU A 56 -4.91 -1.76 3.46
N GLN A 57 -4.76 -2.65 2.50
CA GLN A 57 -3.55 -3.43 2.26
C GLN A 57 -2.82 -2.96 1.01
N MET A 58 -1.48 -2.97 1.08
CA MET A 58 -0.63 -2.77 -0.08
C MET A 58 0.46 -3.83 -0.22
N LEU A 59 0.88 -4.05 -1.46
CA LEU A 59 2.07 -4.82 -1.80
C LEU A 59 3.28 -3.90 -1.94
N LEU A 60 4.32 -4.13 -1.12
CA LEU A 60 5.54 -3.34 -1.04
C LEU A 60 6.76 -4.21 -1.34
N ARG A 61 7.62 -3.77 -2.27
CA ARG A 61 8.91 -4.43 -2.52
C ARG A 61 9.97 -3.83 -1.61
N GLY A 62 10.64 -4.66 -0.80
CA GLY A 62 11.56 -4.20 0.27
C GLY A 62 12.58 -3.15 -0.18
N ALA A 63 13.38 -3.45 -1.21
CA ALA A 63 14.46 -2.57 -1.66
C ALA A 63 14.02 -1.37 -2.52
N ASN A 64 12.82 -1.42 -3.12
CA ASN A 64 12.44 -0.49 -4.19
C ASN A 64 11.14 0.28 -3.90
N GLY A 65 10.46 -0.03 -2.79
CA GLY A 65 9.10 0.44 -2.53
C GLY A 65 8.14 0.00 -3.63
N VAL A 66 7.72 0.97 -4.46
CA VAL A 66 6.85 0.76 -5.65
C VAL A 66 7.53 1.15 -6.97
N GLY A 67 8.83 1.49 -6.95
CA GLY A 67 9.56 1.90 -8.15
C GLY A 67 10.37 0.79 -8.81
N TYR A 68 11.05 1.16 -9.91
CA TYR A 68 11.76 0.23 -10.78
C TYR A 68 13.29 0.21 -10.56
N THR A 69 13.82 1.08 -9.72
CA THR A 69 15.25 1.18 -9.38
C THR A 69 15.47 0.91 -7.90
N ASN A 70 16.72 0.63 -7.52
CA ASN A 70 17.09 0.62 -6.11
C ASN A 70 17.07 2.06 -5.58
N TYR A 71 16.39 2.27 -4.48
CA TYR A 71 16.36 3.57 -3.80
C TYR A 71 17.14 3.48 -2.48
N PRO A 72 17.74 4.59 -2.03
CA PRO A 72 18.33 4.63 -0.71
C PRO A 72 17.25 4.46 0.37
N ASP A 73 17.65 3.92 1.53
CA ASP A 73 16.76 3.56 2.64
C ASP A 73 15.83 4.69 3.07
N ASN A 74 16.31 5.93 3.06
CA ASN A 74 15.53 7.11 3.42
C ASN A 74 14.32 7.34 2.51
N VAL A 75 14.40 6.97 1.23
CA VAL A 75 13.28 7.07 0.28
C VAL A 75 12.23 6.01 0.60
N VAL A 76 12.65 4.79 0.91
CA VAL A 76 11.74 3.70 1.29
C VAL A 76 11.03 4.05 2.60
N GLN A 77 11.77 4.51 3.61
CA GLN A 77 11.21 4.96 4.88
C GLN A 77 10.20 6.11 4.70
N HIS A 78 10.56 7.11 3.88
CA HIS A 78 9.65 8.22 3.60
C HIS A 78 8.39 7.77 2.87
N PHE A 79 8.53 6.87 1.90
CA PHE A 79 7.38 6.32 1.18
C PHE A 79 6.44 5.55 2.09
N VAL A 80 6.96 4.69 2.97
CA VAL A 80 6.17 3.95 3.97
C VAL A 80 5.42 4.91 4.87
N LYS A 81 6.10 5.95 5.37
CA LYS A 81 5.46 6.99 6.19
C LYS A 81 4.31 7.69 5.47
N GLN A 82 4.50 8.08 4.21
CA GLN A 82 3.44 8.69 3.42
C GLN A 82 2.28 7.73 3.20
N ALA A 83 2.54 6.47 2.83
CA ALA A 83 1.52 5.45 2.63
C ALA A 83 0.72 5.17 3.92
N ALA A 84 1.39 5.08 5.07
CA ALA A 84 0.76 4.90 6.37
C ALA A 84 -0.14 6.09 6.73
N SER A 85 0.34 7.32 6.49
CA SER A 85 -0.44 8.54 6.70
C SER A 85 -1.61 8.69 5.73
N GLY A 86 -1.48 8.15 4.51
CA GLY A 86 -2.54 8.11 3.49
C GLY A 86 -3.62 7.08 3.78
N GLY A 87 -3.44 6.21 4.78
CA GLY A 87 -4.46 5.28 5.25
C GLY A 87 -4.19 3.80 4.95
N VAL A 88 -2.99 3.44 4.47
CA VAL A 88 -2.56 2.03 4.41
C VAL A 88 -2.35 1.51 5.83
N ASP A 89 -2.93 0.34 6.12
CA ASP A 89 -2.88 -0.29 7.44
C ASP A 89 -2.04 -1.56 7.46
N LEU A 90 -2.01 -2.31 6.35
CA LEU A 90 -1.28 -3.56 6.21
C LEU A 90 -0.31 -3.49 5.04
N PHE A 91 0.97 -3.69 5.34
CA PHE A 91 2.04 -3.71 4.35
C PHE A 91 2.52 -5.15 4.16
N ARG A 92 2.23 -5.71 3.00
CA ARG A 92 2.82 -6.98 2.57
C ARG A 92 4.18 -6.70 1.95
N VAL A 93 5.24 -7.02 2.68
CA VAL A 93 6.63 -6.77 2.27
C VAL A 93 7.21 -8.05 1.69
N PHE A 94 7.71 -7.98 0.46
CA PHE A 94 8.39 -9.10 -0.20
C PHE A 94 9.70 -8.67 -0.87
N ASP A 95 10.59 -9.64 -1.08
CA ASP A 95 11.80 -9.50 -1.89
C ASP A 95 11.79 -10.54 -3.03
N CYS A 96 12.20 -10.14 -4.23
CA CYS A 96 12.14 -11.02 -5.40
C CYS A 96 13.09 -12.22 -5.36
N LEU A 97 14.06 -12.21 -4.45
CA LEU A 97 15.02 -13.30 -4.20
C LEU A 97 14.85 -13.91 -2.80
N ASN A 98 13.77 -13.58 -2.08
CA ASN A 98 13.53 -13.97 -0.69
C ASN A 98 14.69 -13.56 0.24
N TRP A 99 15.37 -12.46 -0.05
CA TRP A 99 16.46 -11.98 0.80
C TRP A 99 15.93 -11.09 1.92
N VAL A 100 15.85 -11.65 3.12
CA VAL A 100 15.27 -11.00 4.31
C VAL A 100 15.94 -9.68 4.66
N GLU A 101 17.25 -9.55 4.47
CA GLU A 101 17.97 -8.31 4.80
C GLU A 101 17.48 -7.10 3.98
N ASN A 102 17.08 -7.30 2.73
CA ASN A 102 16.49 -6.25 1.90
C ASN A 102 15.10 -5.81 2.39
N MET A 103 14.38 -6.69 3.10
CA MET A 103 13.04 -6.39 3.60
C MET A 103 13.08 -5.65 4.93
N ARG A 104 14.17 -5.77 5.72
CA ARG A 104 14.28 -5.16 7.05
C ARG A 104 14.00 -3.67 7.06
N VAL A 105 14.58 -2.92 6.13
CA VAL A 105 14.39 -1.45 6.06
C VAL A 105 12.91 -1.09 5.93
N ALA A 106 12.18 -1.79 5.07
CA ALA A 106 10.75 -1.57 4.89
C ALA A 106 9.94 -2.04 6.10
N MET A 107 10.25 -3.22 6.66
CA MET A 107 9.58 -3.77 7.84
C MET A 107 9.74 -2.88 9.07
N ASP A 108 10.96 -2.40 9.33
CA ASP A 108 11.28 -1.50 10.44
C ASP A 108 10.55 -0.16 10.29
N ALA A 109 10.48 0.38 9.06
CA ALA A 109 9.73 1.59 8.78
C ALA A 109 8.23 1.42 9.04
N VAL A 110 7.64 0.30 8.62
CA VAL A 110 6.22 0.00 8.85
C VAL A 110 5.94 -0.16 10.34
N GLY A 111 6.82 -0.86 11.05
CA GLY A 111 6.74 -1.03 12.51
C GLY A 111 6.84 0.30 13.26
N ALA A 112 7.72 1.22 12.81
CA ALA A 112 7.86 2.55 13.40
C ALA A 112 6.60 3.42 13.25
N GLU A 113 5.83 3.24 12.17
CA GLU A 113 4.56 3.92 11.93
C GLU A 113 3.36 3.22 12.62
N GLY A 114 3.60 2.12 13.36
CA GLY A 114 2.56 1.41 14.11
C GLY A 114 1.56 0.67 13.21
N LYS A 115 1.96 0.28 12.00
CA LYS A 115 1.14 -0.44 11.01
C LYS A 115 1.47 -1.93 11.00
N LEU A 116 0.61 -2.74 10.37
CA LEU A 116 0.78 -4.19 10.30
C LEU A 116 1.80 -4.58 9.25
N VAL A 117 2.74 -5.44 9.64
CA VAL A 117 3.76 -6.02 8.75
C VAL A 117 3.38 -7.46 8.41
N GLU A 118 3.24 -7.76 7.12
CA GLU A 118 3.13 -9.12 6.60
C GLU A 118 4.37 -9.41 5.75
N ALA A 119 5.32 -10.19 6.27
CA ALA A 119 6.51 -10.61 5.52
C ALA A 119 6.18 -11.82 4.65
N ALA A 120 6.51 -11.76 3.35
CA ALA A 120 6.22 -12.79 2.35
C ALA A 120 7.47 -13.21 1.57
#